data_AF-A0A4Q5SYG9-F1
#
_entry.id   AF-A0A4Q5SYG9-F1
#
_cell.length_a   1.000
_cell.length_b   1.000
_cell.length_c   1.000
_cell.angle_alpha   90.00
_cell.angle_beta   90.00
_cell.angle_gamma   90.00
#
_symmetry.space_group_name_H-M   'P 1'
#
loop_
_entity.id
_entity.type
_entity.pdbx_description
1 polymer ?
#
loop_
_entity_poly.entity_id
_entity_poly.type
_entity_poly.pdbx_seq_one_letter_code
_entity_poly.pdbx_strand_id
1 'polypeptide(L)'
;MQEASYTVGTLARLAGVTVRTLHHYGDVGLLVPRARNAAGYRLYDAADADRLTRILYYRDLGFGLDDVAALLDGDTDTVDHLRTQHRLLTERLARVQELVTAIEREMEAHMSGIRLTPEEQLEIFGETWDPAYQAEAEQRWGDTEAWAQSQARTAQWTKEDWERVKTEGDALNA
;
A
#
# COMPACT_ATOMS: atom_id res chain seq x y z
N MET A 1 7.59 -46.49 -13.88
CA MET A 1 8.06 -45.13 -14.22
C MET A 1 8.88 -44.66 -13.03
N GLN A 2 10.11 -44.15 -13.21
CA GLN A 2 10.83 -43.53 -12.11
C GLN A 2 10.10 -42.24 -11.75
N GLU A 3 9.55 -42.16 -10.53
CA GLU A 3 9.09 -40.88 -9.98
C GLU A 3 10.30 -39.95 -9.90
N ALA A 4 10.21 -38.81 -10.60
CA ALA A 4 11.25 -37.79 -10.53
C ALA A 4 11.38 -37.33 -9.08
N SER A 5 12.57 -37.51 -8.49
CA SER A 5 12.87 -37.08 -7.13
C SER A 5 13.79 -35.87 -7.15
N TYR A 6 13.39 -34.84 -6.41
CA TYR A 6 14.11 -33.60 -6.24
C TYR A 6 14.76 -33.57 -4.87
N THR A 7 16.04 -33.21 -4.82
CA THR A 7 16.65 -32.79 -3.55
C THR A 7 16.07 -31.43 -3.13
N VAL A 8 16.13 -31.10 -1.85
CA VAL A 8 15.69 -29.79 -1.35
C VAL A 8 16.32 -28.62 -2.11
N GLY A 9 17.59 -28.72 -2.49
CA GLY A 9 18.29 -27.68 -3.25
C GLY A 9 17.82 -27.56 -4.69
N THR A 10 17.51 -28.69 -5.34
CA THR A 10 16.94 -28.71 -6.69
C THR A 10 15.54 -28.12 -6.70
N LEU A 11 14.69 -28.54 -5.75
CA LEU A 11 13.31 -28.07 -5.66
C LEU A 11 13.26 -26.56 -5.34
N ALA A 12 14.10 -26.09 -4.40
CA ALA A 12 14.21 -24.67 -4.06
C ALA A 12 14.53 -23.82 -5.29
N ARG A 13 15.51 -24.26 -6.08
CA ARG A 13 15.93 -23.57 -7.31
C ARG A 13 14.84 -23.55 -8.37
N LEU A 14 14.16 -24.68 -8.59
CA LEU A 14 13.08 -24.79 -9.56
C LEU A 14 11.91 -23.88 -9.21
N ALA A 15 11.56 -23.82 -7.92
CA ALA A 15 10.45 -23.03 -7.41
C ALA A 15 10.82 -21.55 -7.10
N GLY A 16 12.07 -21.15 -7.33
CA GLY A 16 12.52 -19.78 -7.07
C GLY A 16 12.53 -19.37 -5.58
N VAL A 17 12.57 -20.33 -4.66
CA VAL A 17 12.60 -20.09 -3.21
C VAL A 17 13.91 -20.51 -2.58
N THR A 18 14.17 -20.06 -1.36
CA THR A 18 15.36 -20.47 -0.62
C THR A 18 15.18 -21.87 -0.03
N VAL A 19 16.28 -22.62 0.15
CA VAL A 19 16.28 -23.87 0.92
C VAL A 19 15.75 -23.65 2.34
N ARG A 20 16.05 -22.49 2.94
CA ARG A 20 15.53 -22.09 4.26
C ARG A 20 14.00 -22.04 4.27
N THR A 21 13.38 -21.54 3.20
CA THR A 21 11.92 -21.51 3.04
C THR A 21 11.34 -22.92 3.01
N LEU A 22 11.94 -23.84 2.25
CA LEU A 22 11.48 -25.24 2.20
C LEU A 22 11.68 -25.98 3.53
N HIS A 23 12.76 -25.69 4.27
CA HIS A 23 12.92 -26.21 5.63
C HIS A 23 11.81 -25.69 6.54
N HIS A 24 11.57 -24.39 6.53
CA HIS A 24 10.49 -23.78 7.31
C HIS A 24 9.13 -24.41 7.00
N TYR A 25 8.78 -24.60 5.72
CA TYR A 25 7.53 -25.28 5.33
C TYR A 25 7.47 -26.72 5.82
N GLY A 26 8.59 -27.44 5.85
CA GLY A 26 8.63 -28.77 6.46
C GLY A 26 8.47 -28.75 7.97
N ASP A 27 9.05 -27.76 8.66
CA ASP A 27 9.02 -27.65 10.11
C ASP A 27 7.61 -27.32 10.64
N VAL A 28 6.84 -26.53 9.86
CA VAL A 28 5.42 -26.26 10.15
C VAL A 28 4.46 -27.30 9.54
N GLY A 29 4.99 -28.37 8.94
CA GLY A 29 4.19 -29.46 8.37
C GLY A 29 3.50 -29.16 7.03
N LEU A 30 3.73 -27.98 6.45
CA LEU A 30 3.07 -27.54 5.22
C LEU A 30 3.59 -28.27 3.97
N LEU A 31 4.88 -28.60 3.92
CA LEU A 31 5.49 -29.39 2.85
C LEU A 31 6.47 -30.43 3.41
N VAL A 32 5.99 -31.64 3.62
CA VAL A 32 6.75 -32.75 4.18
C VAL A 32 7.31 -33.62 3.05
N PRO A 33 8.63 -33.89 3.01
CA PRO A 33 9.20 -34.78 2.00
C PRO A 33 8.69 -36.22 2.19
N ARG A 34 8.33 -36.89 1.11
CA ARG A 34 7.87 -38.28 1.15
C ARG A 34 8.97 -39.29 1.47
N ALA A 35 10.22 -38.96 1.19
CA ALA A 35 11.33 -39.86 1.40
C ALA A 35 12.62 -39.14 1.82
N ARG A 36 13.59 -39.96 2.25
CA ARG A 36 14.98 -39.55 2.41
C ARG A 36 15.88 -40.51 1.64
N ASN A 37 16.96 -40.01 1.06
CA ASN A 37 17.94 -40.89 0.42
C ASN A 37 18.80 -41.63 1.45
N ALA A 38 19.64 -42.56 1.00
CA ALA A 38 20.53 -43.35 1.86
C ALA A 38 21.51 -42.50 2.70
N ALA A 39 21.81 -41.28 2.27
CA ALA A 39 22.66 -40.33 2.99
C ALA A 39 21.86 -39.37 3.91
N GLY A 40 20.54 -39.55 4.05
CA GLY A 40 19.67 -38.80 4.96
C GLY A 40 19.09 -37.50 4.39
N TYR A 41 19.39 -37.13 3.14
CA TYR A 41 18.85 -35.93 2.51
C TYR A 41 17.37 -36.07 2.16
N ARG A 42 16.60 -34.99 2.33
CA ARG A 42 15.17 -34.89 1.97
C ARG A 42 15.01 -35.08 0.45
N LEU A 43 14.08 -35.95 0.07
CA LEU A 43 13.66 -36.18 -1.31
C LEU A 43 12.18 -35.83 -1.47
N TYR A 44 11.90 -35.04 -2.50
CA TYR A 44 10.55 -34.59 -2.87
C TYR A 44 10.19 -35.19 -4.22
N ASP A 45 8.95 -35.64 -4.39
CA ASP A 45 8.47 -36.15 -5.67
C ASP A 45 7.74 -35.07 -6.49
N ALA A 46 7.09 -35.49 -7.59
CA ALA A 46 6.27 -34.60 -8.40
C ALA A 46 5.05 -34.05 -7.65
N ALA A 47 4.41 -34.86 -6.79
CA ALA A 47 3.26 -34.41 -6.01
C ALA A 47 3.65 -33.35 -4.96
N ASP A 48 4.85 -33.49 -4.39
CA ASP A 48 5.41 -32.48 -3.49
C ASP A 48 5.71 -31.17 -4.24
N ALA A 49 6.19 -31.25 -5.49
CA ALA A 49 6.39 -30.07 -6.33
C ALA A 49 5.06 -29.37 -6.71
N ASP A 50 4.02 -30.15 -7.01
CA ASP A 50 2.67 -29.62 -7.26
C ASP A 50 2.09 -28.96 -6.01
N ARG A 51 2.26 -29.58 -4.83
CA ARG A 51 1.85 -28.99 -3.54
C ARG A 51 2.61 -27.70 -3.28
N LEU A 52 3.93 -27.66 -3.51
CA LEU A 52 4.72 -26.44 -3.38
C LEU A 52 4.22 -25.34 -4.32
N THR A 53 3.88 -25.65 -5.56
CA THR A 53 3.34 -24.68 -6.52
C THR A 53 2.05 -24.04 -6.00
N ARG A 54 1.14 -24.85 -5.43
CA ARG A 54 -0.10 -24.34 -4.80
C ARG A 54 0.18 -23.50 -3.55
N ILE A 55 1.13 -23.92 -2.71
CA ILE A 55 1.56 -23.13 -1.53
C ILE A 55 2.00 -21.73 -1.97
N LEU A 56 2.88 -21.65 -2.98
CA LEU A 56 3.39 -20.38 -3.47
C LEU A 56 2.29 -19.51 -4.05
N TYR A 57 1.37 -20.08 -4.84
CA TYR A 57 0.23 -19.35 -5.38
C TYR A 57 -0.62 -18.70 -4.28
N TYR A 58 -1.00 -19.43 -3.24
CA TYR A 58 -1.78 -18.84 -2.15
C TYR A 58 -0.96 -17.85 -1.31
N ARG A 59 0.34 -18.07 -1.16
CA ARG A 59 1.24 -17.09 -0.50
C ARG A 59 1.33 -15.79 -1.29
N ASP A 60 1.38 -15.85 -2.61
CA ASP A 60 1.38 -14.68 -3.49
C ASP A 60 0.05 -13.92 -3.43
N LEU A 61 -1.06 -14.63 -3.18
CA LEU A 61 -2.36 -14.03 -2.89
C LEU A 61 -2.47 -13.44 -1.47
N GLY A 62 -1.43 -13.55 -0.64
CA GLY A 62 -1.36 -12.93 0.69
C GLY A 62 -1.86 -13.79 1.85
N PHE A 63 -2.16 -15.07 1.63
CA PHE A 63 -2.66 -15.97 2.67
C PHE A 63 -1.59 -16.32 3.71
N GLY A 64 -1.98 -16.43 4.99
CA GLY A 64 -1.12 -16.97 6.05
C GLY A 64 -0.81 -18.45 5.84
N LEU A 65 0.28 -18.97 6.42
CA LEU A 65 0.65 -20.39 6.25
C LEU A 65 -0.42 -21.35 6.80
N ASP A 66 -1.11 -20.97 7.88
CA ASP A 66 -2.19 -21.75 8.47
C ASP A 66 -3.41 -21.82 7.53
N ASP A 67 -3.79 -20.70 6.91
CA ASP A 67 -4.86 -20.66 5.90
C ASP A 67 -4.50 -21.50 4.67
N VAL A 68 -3.24 -21.41 4.22
CA VAL A 68 -2.74 -22.23 3.12
C VAL A 68 -2.83 -23.71 3.47
N ALA A 69 -2.48 -24.13 4.70
CA ALA A 69 -2.62 -25.53 5.12
C ALA A 69 -4.07 -26.00 5.02
N ALA A 70 -5.01 -25.25 5.62
CA ALA A 70 -6.44 -25.58 5.61
C ALA A 70 -7.02 -25.69 4.18
N LEU A 71 -6.59 -24.80 3.28
CA LEU A 71 -7.00 -24.81 1.86
C LEU A 71 -6.45 -26.02 1.09
N LEU A 72 -5.22 -26.44 1.38
CA LEU A 72 -4.59 -27.54 0.69
C LEU A 72 -5.09 -28.91 1.16
N ASP A 73 -5.41 -29.02 2.44
CA ASP A 73 -5.82 -30.27 3.07
C ASP A 73 -7.33 -30.54 2.92
N GLY A 74 -8.07 -29.58 2.38
CA GLY A 74 -9.49 -29.73 2.05
C GLY A 74 -10.42 -29.57 3.26
N ASP A 75 -9.90 -29.04 4.36
CA ASP A 75 -10.64 -28.81 5.61
C ASP A 75 -11.67 -27.66 5.49
N THR A 76 -11.65 -26.93 4.38
CA THR A 76 -12.58 -25.83 4.09
C THR A 76 -13.04 -25.88 2.63
N ASP A 77 -14.25 -25.38 2.37
CA ASP A 77 -14.67 -25.04 1.01
C ASP A 77 -13.73 -23.95 0.48
N THR A 78 -12.91 -24.33 -0.51
CA THR A 78 -11.89 -23.46 -1.10
C THR A 78 -12.52 -22.22 -1.74
N VAL A 79 -13.68 -22.36 -2.37
CA VAL A 79 -14.33 -21.25 -3.09
C VAL A 79 -14.88 -20.24 -2.09
N ASP A 80 -15.54 -20.71 -1.01
CA ASP A 80 -16.10 -19.82 0.01
C ASP A 80 -15.02 -19.12 0.83
N HIS A 81 -13.90 -19.80 1.11
CA HIS A 81 -12.76 -19.18 1.76
C HIS A 81 -12.12 -18.10 0.88
N LEU A 82 -11.93 -18.36 -0.43
CA LEU A 82 -11.45 -17.35 -1.39
C LEU A 82 -12.39 -16.15 -1.50
N ARG A 83 -13.72 -16.37 -1.52
CA ARG A 83 -14.72 -15.28 -1.51
C ARG A 83 -14.63 -14.44 -0.25
N THR A 84 -14.45 -15.08 0.91
CA THR A 84 -14.30 -14.39 2.20
C THR A 84 -13.06 -13.51 2.20
N GLN A 85 -11.93 -14.02 1.74
CA GLN A 85 -10.69 -13.23 1.67
C GLN A 85 -10.77 -12.10 0.67
N HIS A 86 -11.35 -12.34 -0.51
CA HIS A 86 -11.61 -11.29 -1.49
C HIS A 86 -12.41 -10.14 -0.88
N ARG A 87 -13.50 -10.45 -0.15
CA ARG A 87 -14.31 -9.44 0.53
C ARG A 87 -13.49 -8.64 1.54
N LEU A 88 -12.74 -9.30 2.43
CA LEU A 88 -11.91 -8.63 3.43
C LEU A 88 -10.84 -7.71 2.82
N LEU A 89 -10.19 -8.15 1.74
CA LEU A 89 -9.22 -7.35 1.01
C LEU A 89 -9.86 -6.13 0.34
N THR A 90 -11.07 -6.29 -0.21
CA THR A 90 -11.84 -5.19 -0.83
C THR A 90 -12.23 -4.15 0.22
N GLU A 91 -12.72 -4.59 1.38
CA GLU A 91 -13.04 -3.70 2.52
C GLU A 91 -11.80 -2.94 3.00
N ARG A 92 -10.65 -3.62 3.08
CA ARG A 92 -9.38 -2.97 3.43
C ARG A 92 -8.94 -1.96 2.38
N LEU A 93 -9.08 -2.28 1.09
CA LEU A 93 -8.74 -1.38 -0.01
C LEU A 93 -9.56 -0.08 0.07
N ALA A 94 -10.87 -0.21 0.27
CA ALA A 94 -11.75 0.96 0.43
C ALA A 94 -11.30 1.86 1.59
N ARG A 95 -10.97 1.26 2.74
CA ARG A 95 -10.46 2.02 3.90
C ARG A 95 -9.14 2.73 3.61
N VAL A 96 -8.21 2.08 2.90
CA VAL A 96 -6.94 2.70 2.52
C VAL A 96 -7.18 3.87 1.55
N GLN A 97 -8.11 3.75 0.61
CA GLN A 97 -8.48 4.84 -0.31
C GLN A 97 -9.08 6.04 0.43
N GLU A 98 -9.92 5.80 1.45
CA GLU A 98 -10.44 6.87 2.32
C GLU A 98 -9.32 7.59 3.07
N LEU A 99 -8.34 6.85 3.60
CA LEU A 99 -7.18 7.41 4.29
C LEU A 99 -6.27 8.21 3.36
N VAL A 100 -6.04 7.73 2.13
CA VAL A 100 -5.29 8.49 1.12
C VAL A 100 -5.98 9.82 0.83
N THR A 101 -7.28 9.79 0.57
CA THR A 101 -8.08 11.02 0.35
C THR A 101 -7.99 11.98 1.53
N ALA A 102 -8.02 11.47 2.77
CA ALA A 102 -7.88 12.31 3.96
C ALA A 102 -6.50 12.98 4.03
N ILE A 103 -5.42 12.23 3.76
CA ILE A 103 -4.06 12.78 3.74
C ILE A 103 -3.90 13.81 2.62
N GLU A 104 -4.47 13.57 1.44
CA GLU A 104 -4.46 14.55 0.34
C GLU A 104 -5.09 15.88 0.75
N ARG A 105 -6.23 15.84 1.46
CA ARG A 105 -6.89 17.05 2.00
C ARG A 105 -6.04 17.76 3.05
N GLU A 106 -5.40 17.00 3.95
CA GLU A 106 -4.50 17.59 4.96
C GLU A 106 -3.26 18.22 4.31
N MET A 107 -2.70 17.58 3.28
CA MET A 107 -1.58 18.16 2.52
C MET A 107 -2.02 19.42 1.79
N GLU A 108 -3.19 19.44 1.16
CA GLU A 108 -3.75 20.63 0.51
C GLU A 108 -3.98 21.76 1.52
N ALA A 109 -4.49 21.46 2.72
CA ALA A 109 -4.65 22.42 3.82
C ALA A 109 -3.32 22.98 4.34
N HIS A 110 -2.22 22.22 4.24
CA HIS A 110 -0.88 22.66 4.64
C HIS A 110 -0.10 23.36 3.52
N MET A 111 -0.30 22.96 2.26
CA MET A 111 0.30 23.56 1.08
C MET A 111 -0.41 24.86 0.66
N SER A 112 -1.69 24.98 1.02
CA SER A 112 -2.31 26.27 1.27
C SER A 112 -1.63 26.91 2.47
N GLY A 113 -0.49 27.58 2.21
CA GLY A 113 0.37 28.28 3.18
C GLY A 113 -0.30 29.43 3.93
N ILE A 114 -1.60 29.35 4.13
CA ILE A 114 -2.39 30.16 5.01
C ILE A 114 -2.49 29.38 6.32
N ARG A 115 -1.79 29.83 7.36
CA ARG A 115 -1.97 29.37 8.76
C ARG A 115 -3.34 29.78 9.33
N LEU A 116 -4.39 29.72 8.52
CA LEU A 116 -5.74 30.11 8.89
C LEU A 116 -6.59 28.86 8.81
N THR A 117 -7.34 28.60 9.89
CA THR A 117 -8.33 27.53 9.86
C THR A 117 -9.37 27.81 8.76
N PRO A 118 -10.13 26.80 8.30
CA PRO A 118 -11.18 27.01 7.32
C PRO A 118 -12.16 28.13 7.71
N GLU A 119 -12.46 28.30 9.01
CA GLU A 119 -13.30 29.38 9.53
C GLU A 119 -12.63 30.76 9.36
N GLU A 120 -11.35 30.87 9.66
CA GLU A 120 -10.60 32.13 9.52
C GLU A 120 -10.37 32.51 8.05
N GLN A 121 -10.23 31.53 7.15
CA GLN A 121 -10.16 31.78 5.71
C GLN A 121 -11.47 32.36 5.17
N LEU A 122 -12.61 31.81 5.62
CA LEU A 122 -13.94 32.32 5.25
C LEU A 122 -14.17 33.74 5.80
N GLU A 123 -13.70 34.03 7.00
CA GLU A 123 -13.79 35.36 7.61
C GLU A 123 -13.02 36.44 6.82
N ILE A 124 -11.83 36.11 6.33
CA ILE A 124 -10.90 37.09 5.72
C ILE A 124 -11.15 37.25 4.22
N PHE A 125 -11.40 36.15 3.51
CA PHE A 125 -11.51 36.13 2.05
C PHE A 125 -12.97 36.01 1.54
N GLY A 126 -13.92 35.73 2.44
CA GLY A 126 -15.36 35.67 2.15
C GLY A 126 -15.78 34.48 1.28
N GLU A 127 -17.05 34.48 0.85
CA GLU A 127 -17.64 33.42 -0.01
C GLU A 127 -17.06 33.37 -1.44
N THR A 128 -16.26 34.37 -1.83
CA THR A 128 -15.62 34.46 -3.14
C THR A 128 -14.28 33.72 -3.22
N TRP A 129 -13.76 33.22 -2.10
CA TRP A 129 -12.57 32.40 -2.08
C TRP A 129 -12.86 30.99 -2.59
N ASP A 130 -12.20 30.59 -3.69
CA ASP A 130 -12.22 29.22 -4.20
C ASP A 130 -10.86 28.56 -3.91
N PRO A 131 -10.82 27.47 -3.12
CA PRO A 131 -9.61 26.69 -2.89
C PRO A 131 -8.92 26.23 -4.19
N ALA A 132 -9.67 26.07 -5.29
CA ALA A 132 -9.14 25.65 -6.58
C ALA A 132 -8.14 26.65 -7.20
N TYR A 133 -8.20 27.94 -6.83
CA TYR A 133 -7.25 28.94 -7.34
C TYR A 133 -5.80 28.66 -6.93
N GLN A 134 -5.60 28.05 -5.77
CA GLN A 134 -4.26 27.72 -5.31
C GLN A 134 -3.66 26.57 -6.11
N ALA A 135 -4.43 25.50 -6.34
CA ALA A 135 -4.02 24.38 -7.18
C ALA A 135 -3.74 24.84 -8.63
N GLU A 136 -4.55 25.76 -9.15
CA GLU A 136 -4.36 26.34 -10.48
C GLU A 136 -3.10 27.22 -10.55
N ALA A 137 -2.83 28.01 -9.49
CA ALA A 137 -1.62 28.82 -9.39
C ALA A 137 -0.35 27.97 -9.29
N GLU A 138 -0.40 26.89 -8.51
CA GLU A 138 0.73 25.94 -8.40
C GLU A 138 0.98 25.22 -9.73
N GLN A 139 -0.06 24.76 -10.44
CA GLN A 139 0.10 24.17 -11.77
C GLN A 139 0.74 25.12 -12.78
N ARG A 140 0.40 26.41 -12.73
CA ARG A 140 0.87 27.39 -13.72
C ARG A 140 2.22 28.00 -13.38
N TRP A 141 2.53 28.15 -12.10
CA TRP A 141 3.67 28.94 -11.63
C TRP A 141 4.58 28.19 -10.66
N GLY A 142 4.29 26.93 -10.33
CA GLY A 142 5.01 26.12 -9.34
C GLY A 142 6.52 26.03 -9.57
N ASP A 143 6.94 25.99 -10.83
CA ASP A 143 8.35 25.91 -11.22
C ASP A 143 9.08 27.27 -11.26
N THR A 144 8.44 28.36 -10.84
CA THR A 144 9.01 29.70 -10.93
C THR A 144 9.65 30.17 -9.62
N GLU A 145 10.74 30.92 -9.74
CA GLU A 145 11.39 31.59 -8.60
C GLU A 145 10.43 32.56 -7.88
N ALA A 146 9.51 33.19 -8.63
CA ALA A 146 8.49 34.08 -8.10
C ALA A 146 7.51 33.34 -7.18
N TRP A 147 7.13 32.11 -7.55
CA TRP A 147 6.32 31.23 -6.72
C TRP A 147 7.06 30.82 -5.45
N ALA A 148 8.30 30.36 -5.57
CA ALA A 148 9.13 30.00 -4.41
C ALA A 148 9.31 31.20 -3.44
N GLN A 149 9.56 32.40 -3.97
CA GLN A 149 9.67 33.62 -3.17
C GLN A 149 8.34 34.06 -2.56
N SER A 150 7.22 33.84 -3.24
CA SER A 150 5.88 34.07 -2.69
C SER A 150 5.63 33.15 -1.49
N GLN A 151 5.83 31.84 -1.67
CA GLN A 151 5.67 30.83 -0.61
C GLN A 151 6.58 31.11 0.59
N ALA A 152 7.85 31.46 0.35
CA ALA A 152 8.78 31.80 1.43
C ALA A 152 8.36 33.04 2.23
N ARG A 153 7.78 34.05 1.57
CA ARG A 153 7.29 35.28 2.23
C ARG A 153 6.04 35.00 3.06
N THR A 154 5.08 34.28 2.49
CA THR A 154 3.78 34.03 3.13
C THR A 154 3.84 32.94 4.19
N ALA A 155 4.85 32.07 4.19
CA ALA A 155 5.05 31.00 5.18
C ALA A 155 5.12 31.48 6.65
N GLN A 156 5.41 32.77 6.88
CA GLN A 156 5.49 33.36 8.22
C GLN A 156 4.31 34.27 8.57
N TRP A 157 3.40 34.53 7.63
CA TRP A 157 2.33 35.48 7.82
C TRP A 157 1.33 35.03 8.87
N THR A 158 0.88 36.00 9.66
CA THR A 158 -0.18 35.84 10.66
C THR A 158 -1.54 36.24 10.07
N LYS A 159 -2.62 36.01 10.83
CA LYS A 159 -3.97 36.46 10.47
C LYS A 159 -4.03 37.95 10.10
N GLU A 160 -3.40 38.79 10.93
CA GLU A 160 -3.36 40.25 10.73
C GLU A 160 -2.61 40.65 9.43
N ASP A 161 -1.59 39.88 9.05
CA ASP A 161 -0.85 40.14 7.81
C ASP A 161 -1.72 39.86 6.56
N TRP A 162 -2.55 38.82 6.61
CA TRP A 162 -3.50 38.50 5.54
C TRP A 162 -4.64 39.51 5.44
N GLU A 163 -5.19 39.95 6.58
CA GLU A 163 -6.19 41.02 6.62
C GLU A 163 -5.66 42.33 6.03
N ARG A 164 -4.40 42.68 6.32
CA ARG A 164 -3.75 43.86 5.75
C ARG A 164 -3.62 43.75 4.23
N VAL A 165 -3.13 42.63 3.72
CA VAL A 165 -2.96 42.41 2.27
C VAL A 165 -4.30 42.40 1.53
N LYS A 166 -5.34 41.82 2.14
CA LYS A 166 -6.71 41.87 1.60
C LYS A 166 -7.23 43.30 1.54
N THR A 167 -7.04 44.07 2.61
CA THR A 167 -7.45 45.49 2.67
C THR A 167 -6.71 46.34 1.63
N GLU A 168 -5.40 46.14 1.46
CA GLU A 168 -4.61 46.81 0.42
C GLU A 168 -5.05 46.40 -1.00
N GLY A 169 -5.35 45.12 -1.21
CA GLY A 169 -5.84 44.60 -2.48
C GLY A 169 -7.23 45.15 -2.86
N ASP A 170 -8.15 45.22 -1.90
CA ASP A 170 -9.47 45.83 -2.12
C ASP A 170 -9.35 47.31 -2.46
N ALA A 171 -8.46 48.05 -1.78
CA ALA A 171 -8.22 49.47 -2.03
C ALA A 171 -7.58 49.74 -3.41
N LEU A 172 -6.82 48.79 -3.96
CA LEU A 172 -6.25 48.88 -5.31
C LEU A 172 -7.26 48.52 -6.42
N ASN A 173 -8.32 47.78 -6.08
CA ASN A 173 -9.36 47.32 -7.01
C ASN A 173 -10.68 48.11 -6.92
N ALA A 174 -10.75 49.12 -6.03
CA ALA A 174 -11.88 50.04 -5.85
C ALA A 174 -11.77 51.28 -6.75
#